data_AF-A0A1Q3LDX5-F1
#
_entry.id   AF-A0A1Q3LDX5-F1
#
_cell.length_a   1.000
_cell.length_b   1.000
_cell.length_c   1.000
_cell.angle_alpha   90.00
_cell.angle_beta   90.00
_cell.angle_gamma   90.00
#
_symmetry.space_group_name_H-M   'P 1'
#
loop_
_entity.id
_entity.type
_entity.pdbx_description
1 polymer ?
#
loop_
_entity_poly.entity_id
_entity_poly.type
_entity_poly.pdbx_seq_one_letter_code
_entity_poly.pdbx_strand_id
1 'polypeptide(L)'
;MARRSGAPLSPNEEKTLRRLAHEGAAESERDASDVRRLEAFELIKTVDGRFVLTKAGRRRVDGLPLADDPDRIAYGEDGKALSQLYAWSRRNS
;
A
#
# COMPACT_ATOMS: atom_id res chain seq x y z
N MET A 1 -19.67 11.79 -16.95
CA MET A 1 -20.10 11.65 -15.54
C MET A 1 -18.88 11.24 -14.71
N ALA A 2 -18.29 12.17 -13.95
CA ALA A 2 -17.13 11.90 -13.10
C ALA A 2 -17.54 10.96 -11.96
N ARG A 3 -16.92 9.78 -11.91
CA ARG A 3 -17.20 8.76 -10.90
C ARG A 3 -16.51 9.22 -9.62
N ARG A 4 -17.32 9.69 -8.67
CA ARG A 4 -16.93 10.31 -7.39
C ARG A 4 -15.61 9.76 -6.84
N SER A 5 -14.56 10.58 -6.88
CA SER A 5 -13.24 10.34 -6.28
C SER A 5 -13.25 10.20 -4.74
N GLY A 6 -14.44 10.20 -4.12
CA GLY A 6 -14.67 10.05 -2.68
C GLY A 6 -15.29 8.72 -2.26
N ALA A 7 -15.43 7.75 -3.19
CA ALA A 7 -15.85 6.41 -2.79
C ALA A 7 -14.76 5.72 -1.94
N PRO A 8 -15.14 4.88 -0.96
CA PRO A 8 -14.17 4.08 -0.22
C PRO A 8 -13.46 3.12 -1.17
N LEU A 9 -12.14 3.03 -1.03
CA LEU A 9 -11.33 2.02 -1.71
C LEU A 9 -11.43 0.72 -0.92
N SER A 10 -11.40 -0.41 -1.61
CA SER A 10 -11.24 -1.72 -0.99
C SER A 10 -9.81 -1.90 -0.48
N PRO A 11 -9.55 -2.78 0.50
CA PRO A 11 -8.20 -3.04 1.01
C PRO A 11 -7.17 -3.41 -0.07
N ASN A 12 -7.60 -4.14 -1.11
CA ASN A 12 -6.75 -4.51 -2.25
C ASN A 12 -6.41 -3.29 -3.13
N GLU A 13 -7.35 -2.37 -3.32
CA GLU A 13 -7.16 -1.13 -4.07
C GLU A 13 -6.19 -0.20 -3.33
N GLU A 14 -6.31 -0.11 -2.00
CA GLU A 14 -5.39 0.65 -1.14
C GLU A 14 -3.97 0.08 -1.19
N LYS A 15 -3.84 -1.25 -1.07
CA LYS A 15 -2.54 -1.94 -1.18
C LYS A 15 -1.90 -1.72 -2.55
N THR A 16 -2.70 -1.78 -3.60
CA THR A 16 -2.26 -1.52 -4.98
C THR A 16 -1.80 -0.08 -5.16
N LEU A 17 -2.56 0.89 -4.64
CA LEU A 17 -2.22 2.32 -4.71
C LEU A 17 -0.95 2.66 -3.91
N ARG A 18 -0.74 2.03 -2.76
CA ARG A 18 0.52 2.16 -1.99
C ARG A 18 1.71 1.59 -2.72
N ARG A 19 1.56 0.40 -3.29
CA ARG A 19 2.64 -0.23 -4.06
C ARG A 19 3.02 0.60 -5.27
N LEU A 20 2.04 1.19 -5.94
CA LEU A 20 2.24 2.18 -7.01
C LEU A 20 3.06 3.40 -6.55
N ALA A 21 2.85 3.85 -5.30
CA ALA A 21 3.54 5.02 -4.77
C ALA A 21 5.01 4.75 -4.44
N HIS A 22 5.35 3.51 -4.11
CA HIS A 22 6.72 3.11 -3.78
C HIS A 22 7.53 2.67 -4.99
N GLU A 23 6.96 1.84 -5.87
CA GLU A 23 7.78 1.12 -6.86
C GLU A 23 7.52 1.58 -8.30
N GLY A 24 6.36 2.19 -8.59
CA GLY A 24 5.83 2.21 -9.96
C GLY A 24 5.62 0.78 -10.48
N ALA A 25 4.63 0.50 -11.32
CA ALA A 25 4.67 -0.79 -12.02
C ALA A 25 4.04 -0.74 -13.41
N ALA A 26 4.40 -1.75 -14.18
CA ALA A 26 3.89 -1.99 -15.51
C ALA A 26 2.42 -2.44 -15.47
N GLU A 27 1.72 -2.18 -16.58
CA GLU A 27 0.32 -2.56 -16.77
C GLU A 27 0.05 -4.06 -16.59
N SER A 28 1.03 -4.89 -16.98
CA SER A 28 0.89 -6.34 -17.06
C SER A 28 0.96 -7.09 -15.71
N GLU A 29 1.44 -6.44 -14.64
CA GLU A 29 1.70 -7.11 -13.35
C GLU A 29 0.55 -7.01 -12.35
N ARG A 30 -0.58 -6.41 -12.73
CA ARG A 30 -1.63 -6.02 -11.77
C ARG A 30 -3.01 -6.54 -12.13
N ASP A 31 -3.80 -6.77 -11.09
CA ASP A 31 -5.20 -7.17 -11.23
C ASP A 31 -5.97 -6.09 -12.00
N ALA A 32 -6.42 -6.45 -13.20
CA ALA A 32 -7.00 -5.50 -14.15
C ALA A 32 -8.26 -4.81 -13.60
N SER A 33 -8.94 -5.44 -12.64
CA SER A 33 -10.14 -4.89 -12.00
C SER A 33 -9.82 -3.73 -11.05
N ASP A 34 -8.80 -3.90 -10.20
CA ASP A 34 -8.39 -2.88 -9.23
C ASP A 34 -7.77 -1.68 -9.94
N VAL A 35 -6.91 -1.91 -10.94
CA VAL A 35 -6.32 -0.85 -11.76
C VAL A 35 -7.39 -0.02 -12.46
N ARG A 36 -8.34 -0.68 -13.15
CA ARG A 36 -9.42 0.01 -13.86
C ARG A 36 -10.25 0.87 -12.92
N ARG A 37 -10.44 0.42 -11.68
CA ARG A 37 -11.19 1.18 -10.68
C ARG A 37 -10.39 2.37 -10.17
N LEU A 38 -9.08 2.22 -9.93
CA LEU A 38 -8.19 3.31 -9.55
C LEU A 38 -8.07 4.37 -10.66
N GLU A 39 -8.02 3.97 -11.93
CA GLU A 39 -8.10 4.90 -13.08
C GLU A 39 -9.46 5.59 -13.15
N ALA A 40 -10.56 4.86 -12.91
CA ALA A 40 -11.90 5.44 -12.88
C ALA A 40 -12.10 6.48 -11.75
N PHE A 41 -11.30 6.38 -10.69
CA PHE A 41 -11.23 7.39 -9.61
C PHE A 41 -10.20 8.50 -9.87
N GLU A 42 -9.52 8.47 -11.01
CA GLU A 42 -8.47 9.43 -11.38
C GLU A 42 -7.32 9.46 -10.38
N LEU A 43 -7.08 8.36 -9.65
CA LEU A 43 -5.99 8.25 -8.68
C LEU A 43 -4.67 7.88 -9.37
N ILE A 44 -4.78 7.17 -10.49
CA ILE A 44 -3.65 6.72 -11.29
C ILE A 44 -3.95 7.03 -12.75
N LYS A 45 -2.90 7.09 -13.56
CA LYS A 45 -2.99 7.20 -15.01
C LYS A 45 -1.90 6.34 -15.66
N THR A 46 -2.17 5.83 -16.84
CA THR A 46 -1.14 5.15 -17.64
C THR A 46 -0.36 6.17 -18.47
N VAL A 47 0.97 6.13 -18.35
CA VAL A 47 1.93 6.92 -19.13
C VAL A 47 3.01 5.97 -19.61
N ASP A 48 3.20 5.84 -20.93
CA ASP A 48 4.22 4.96 -21.52
C ASP A 48 4.11 3.49 -21.05
N GLY A 49 2.88 2.97 -20.94
CA GLY A 49 2.63 1.60 -20.46
C GLY A 49 2.92 1.38 -18.97
N ARG A 50 3.18 2.46 -18.22
CA ARG A 50 3.42 2.44 -16.78
C ARG A 50 2.35 3.20 -16.04
N PHE A 51 1.98 2.70 -14.87
CA PHE A 51 1.06 3.41 -14.01
C PHE A 51 1.78 4.47 -13.18
N VAL A 52 1.25 5.67 -13.21
CA VAL A 52 1.75 6.84 -12.48
C VAL A 52 0.64 7.41 -11.61
N LEU A 53 0.95 7.75 -10.35
CA LEU A 53 -0.03 8.43 -9.49
C LEU A 53 -0.32 9.84 -9.99
N THR A 54 -1.60 10.21 -9.92
CA THR A 54 -2.02 11.59 -10.05
C THR A 54 -1.83 12.34 -8.72
N LYS A 55 -2.03 13.66 -8.74
CA LYS A 55 -2.06 14.46 -7.50
C LYS A 55 -3.15 13.99 -6.52
N ALA A 56 -4.28 13.51 -7.05
CA ALA A 56 -5.36 12.94 -6.24
C ALA A 56 -4.94 11.60 -5.64
N GLY A 57 -4.32 10.72 -6.43
CA GLY A 57 -3.75 9.46 -5.94
C GLY A 57 -2.74 9.67 -4.82
N ARG A 58 -1.82 10.62 -4.99
CA ARG A 58 -0.82 10.93 -3.96
C ARG A 58 -1.46 11.39 -2.65
N ARG A 59 -2.39 12.36 -2.71
CA ARG A 59 -3.16 12.80 -1.52
C ARG A 59 -3.92 11.65 -0.88
N ARG A 60 -4.48 10.75 -1.68
CA ARG A 60 -5.21 9.58 -1.18
C ARG A 60 -4.27 8.67 -0.41
N VAL A 61 -3.09 8.37 -0.94
CA VAL A 61 -2.04 7.57 -0.28
C VAL A 61 -1.59 8.21 1.04
N ASP A 62 -1.27 9.49 1.04
CA ASP A 62 -0.87 10.25 2.24
C ASP A 62 -1.96 10.25 3.32
N GLY A 63 -3.23 10.15 2.92
CA GLY A 63 -4.38 10.07 3.84
C GLY A 63 -4.75 8.64 4.28
N LEU A 64 -4.09 7.60 3.78
CA LEU A 64 -4.37 6.23 4.23
C LEU A 64 -3.68 5.99 5.59
N PRO A 65 -4.37 5.39 6.58
CA PRO A 65 -3.74 5.04 7.86
C PRO A 65 -2.57 4.10 7.58
N LEU A 66 -1.34 4.39 8.01
CA LEU A 66 -0.17 3.51 7.77
C LEU A 66 -0.60 2.05 7.91
N ALA A 67 -0.32 1.21 6.90
CA ALA A 67 -0.53 -0.22 7.06
C ALA A 67 0.15 -0.58 8.37
N ASP A 68 -0.61 -1.14 9.29
CA ASP A 68 -0.05 -1.65 10.53
C ASP A 68 1.12 -2.54 10.12
N ASP A 69 2.32 -2.13 10.52
CA ASP A 69 3.54 -2.89 10.28
C ASP A 69 3.21 -4.33 10.67
N PRO A 70 3.36 -5.33 9.79
CA PRO A 70 3.09 -6.71 10.18
C PRO A 70 3.99 -7.13 11.37
N ASP A 71 5.11 -6.44 11.58
CA ASP A 71 5.96 -6.54 12.76
C ASP A 71 5.24 -6.08 14.05
N ARG A 72 4.42 -5.03 13.97
CA ARG A 72 3.62 -4.51 15.08
C ARG A 72 2.41 -5.39 15.41
N ILE A 73 1.85 -6.11 14.42
CA ILE A 73 0.82 -7.13 14.66
C ILE A 73 1.43 -8.44 15.16
N ALA A 74 2.61 -8.83 14.68
CA ALA A 74 3.30 -10.05 15.12
C ALA A 74 3.81 -9.92 16.57
N TYR A 75 4.15 -8.69 16.99
CA TYR A 75 4.66 -8.37 18.30
C TYR A 75 3.79 -7.28 18.92
N GLY A 76 2.65 -7.66 19.50
CA GLY A 76 1.92 -6.79 20.45
C GLY A 76 2.83 -6.32 21.60
N GLU A 77 2.30 -5.65 22.63
CA GLU A 77 3.12 -5.21 23.77
C GLU A 77 3.96 -6.35 24.40
N ASP A 78 3.53 -7.60 24.25
CA ASP A 78 4.22 -8.84 24.64
C ASP A 78 5.42 -9.24 23.76
N GLY A 79 5.52 -8.75 22.52
CA GLY A 79 6.52 -9.18 21.55
C GLY A 79 7.88 -8.45 21.66
N LYS A 80 7.91 -7.28 22.31
CA LYS A 80 9.19 -6.61 22.65
C LYS A 80 10.04 -7.45 23.61
N ALA A 81 9.40 -8.18 24.53
CA ALA A 81 10.09 -9.06 25.46
C ALA A 81 10.75 -10.26 24.76
N LEU A 82 10.07 -10.84 23.77
CA LEU A 82 10.59 -11.97 22.99
C LEU A 82 11.72 -11.56 22.03
N SER A 83 11.64 -10.37 21.42
CA SER A 83 12.71 -9.84 20.57
C SER A 83 14.01 -9.59 21.37
N GLN A 84 13.89 -9.08 22.60
CA GLN A 84 15.04 -8.90 23.50
C GLN A 84 15.66 -10.24 23.92
N LEU A 85 14.83 -11.26 24.20
CA LEU A 85 15.31 -12.59 24.57
C LEU A 85 16.05 -13.29 23.42
N TYR A 86 15.56 -13.15 22.20
CA TYR A 86 16.19 -13.73 21.00
C TYR A 86 17.52 -13.06 20.65
N ALA A 87 17.60 -11.73 20.83
CA ALA A 87 18.82 -10.96 20.64
C ALA A 87 19.91 -11.30 21.67
N TRP A 88 19.53 -11.64 22.91
CA TRP A 88 20.47 -12.07 23.95
C TRP A 88 21.04 -13.46 23.67
N SER A 89 20.20 -14.42 23.29
CA SER A 89 20.61 -15.81 23.02
C SER A 89 21.66 -15.94 21.92
N ARG A 90 21.58 -15.10 20.88
CA ARG A 90 22.59 -15.07 19.79
C ARG A 90 23.95 -14.50 20.23
N ARG A 91 23.99 -13.64 21.24
CA ARG A 91 25.22 -12.98 21.69
C ARG A 91 26.02 -13.81 22.70
N ASN A 92 25.41 -14.88 23.23
CA ASN A 92 25.97 -15.70 24.29
C ASN A 92 26.17 -17.18 23.87
N SER A 93 26.25 -17.44 22.56
CA SER A 93 26.57 -18.73 21.97
C SER A 93 27.89 -18.70 21.20
#